data_AF-A0A959C728-F1
#
_entry.id   AF-A0A959C728-F1
#
_cell.length_a   1.000
_cell.length_b   1.000
_cell.length_c   1.000
_cell.angle_alpha   90.00
_cell.angle_beta   90.00
_cell.angle_gamma   90.00
#
_symmetry.space_group_name_H-M   'P 1'
#
loop_
_entity.id
_entity.type
_entity.pdbx_description
1 polymer ?
#
loop_
_entity_poly.entity_id
_entity_poly.type
_entity_poly.pdbx_seq_one_letter_code
_entity_poly.pdbx_strand_id
1 'polypeptide(L)'
;MKQATRKQEVDIFCKKLQANFHRYCATHQLPEKLENFTDYLIDQELIGDNTIRQYAISELFNDLYPENEFKKTQTVEQLAGRFNLTPRHVWNVLRKKEK
;
A
#
# COMPACT_ATOMS: atom_id res chain seq x y z
N MET A 1 -20.94 -22.16 7.52
CA MET A 1 -20.02 -21.92 8.66
C MET A 1 -18.77 -21.10 8.36
N LYS A 2 -18.35 -20.88 7.09
CA LYS A 2 -17.10 -20.14 6.76
C LYS A 2 -17.09 -18.62 7.03
N GLN A 3 -18.24 -17.96 7.14
CA GLN A 3 -18.30 -16.50 7.36
C GLN A 3 -18.08 -16.08 8.82
N ALA A 4 -18.47 -16.93 9.78
CA ALA A 4 -18.38 -16.60 11.20
C ALA A 4 -16.92 -16.56 11.70
N THR A 5 -16.07 -17.45 11.19
CA THR A 5 -14.64 -17.52 11.55
C THR A 5 -13.86 -16.33 11.01
N ARG A 6 -14.09 -15.93 9.76
CA ARG A 6 -13.42 -14.77 9.15
C ARG A 6 -13.75 -13.47 9.89
N LYS A 7 -15.00 -13.27 10.29
CA LYS A 7 -15.41 -12.08 11.07
C LYS A 7 -14.66 -12.03 12.40
N GLN A 8 -14.62 -13.15 13.12
CA GLN A 8 -13.90 -13.25 14.38
C GLN A 8 -12.39 -12.98 14.23
N GLU A 9 -11.76 -13.50 13.17
CA GLU A 9 -10.36 -13.22 12.85
C GLU A 9 -10.11 -11.72 12.63
N VAL A 10 -10.97 -11.07 11.85
CA VAL A 10 -10.89 -9.62 11.59
C VAL A 10 -11.10 -8.81 12.87
N ASP A 11 -12.08 -9.19 13.71
CA ASP A 11 -12.34 -8.51 14.98
C ASP A 11 -11.13 -8.62 15.93
N ILE A 12 -10.52 -9.81 16.02
CA ILE A 12 -9.30 -10.03 16.80
C ILE A 12 -8.13 -9.23 16.22
N PHE A 13 -7.94 -9.27 14.90
CA PHE A 13 -6.89 -8.53 14.21
C PHE A 13 -7.00 -7.03 14.51
N CYS A 14 -8.15 -6.42 14.26
CA CYS A 14 -8.40 -4.99 14.51
C CYS A 14 -8.13 -4.62 15.97
N LYS A 15 -8.66 -5.40 16.92
CA LYS A 15 -8.47 -5.16 18.35
C LYS A 15 -7.00 -5.23 18.76
N LYS A 16 -6.26 -6.23 18.28
CA LYS A 16 -4.83 -6.39 18.60
C LYS A 16 -3.98 -5.34 17.92
N LEU A 17 -4.30 -5.00 16.67
CA LEU A 17 -3.58 -4.00 15.89
C LEU A 17 -3.63 -2.63 16.57
N GLN A 18 -4.82 -2.17 16.95
CA GLN A 18 -5.01 -0.89 17.63
C GLN A 18 -4.30 -0.86 18.99
N ALA A 19 -4.46 -1.92 19.80
CA ALA A 19 -3.83 -1.99 21.11
C ALA A 19 -2.30 -2.07 21.04
N ASN A 20 -1.74 -2.63 19.96
CA ASN A 20 -0.30 -2.68 19.74
C ASN A 20 0.22 -1.34 19.20
N PHE A 21 -0.50 -0.69 18.29
CA PHE A 21 -0.17 0.66 17.81
C PHE A 21 -0.12 1.68 18.95
N HIS A 22 -1.12 1.67 19.84
CA HIS A 22 -1.12 2.54 21.02
C HIS A 22 0.13 2.32 21.90
N ARG A 23 0.54 1.06 22.09
CA ARG A 23 1.78 0.71 22.81
C ARG A 23 3.04 1.16 22.08
N TYR A 24 3.08 1.01 20.76
CA TYR A 24 4.18 1.50 19.92
C TYR A 24 4.35 3.02 20.08
N CYS A 25 3.27 3.79 19.95
CA CYS A 25 3.26 5.23 20.15
C CYS A 25 3.76 5.63 21.55
N ALA A 26 3.24 4.99 22.60
CA ALA A 26 3.68 5.25 23.96
C ALA A 26 5.17 4.95 24.18
N THR A 27 5.68 3.87 23.58
CA THR A 27 7.09 3.46 23.69
C THR A 27 8.02 4.43 22.96
N HIS A 28 7.59 4.96 21.81
CA HIS A 28 8.40 5.83 20.95
C HIS A 28 8.12 7.32 21.17
N GLN A 29 7.25 7.66 22.13
CA GLN A 29 6.81 9.03 22.41
C GLN A 29 6.21 9.73 21.18
N LEU A 30 5.51 8.96 20.35
CA LEU A 30 4.87 9.45 19.14
C LEU A 30 3.40 9.80 19.39
N PRO A 31 2.85 10.82 18.71
CA PRO A 31 1.42 11.07 18.73
C PRO A 31 0.66 9.98 17.95
N GLU A 32 -0.58 9.68 18.35
CA GLU A 32 -1.45 8.73 17.63
C GLU A 32 -2.03 9.36 16.34
N LYS A 33 -1.17 9.57 15.35
CA LYS A 33 -1.49 10.10 14.03
C LYS A 33 -1.51 8.98 12.98
N LEU A 34 -2.22 9.23 11.88
CA LEU A 34 -2.33 8.28 10.76
C LEU A 34 -0.97 7.97 10.11
N GLU A 35 -0.08 8.96 10.05
CA GLU A 35 1.29 8.80 9.56
C GLU A 35 2.04 7.74 10.38
N ASN A 36 2.08 7.91 11.70
CA ASN A 36 2.71 6.96 12.62
C ASN A 36 2.02 5.59 12.61
N PHE A 37 0.71 5.54 12.36
CA PHE A 37 0.01 4.26 12.18
C PHE A 37 0.50 3.53 10.94
N THR A 38 0.69 4.26 9.83
CA THR A 38 1.23 3.70 8.58
C THR A 38 2.65 3.20 8.78
N ASP A 39 3.51 4.00 9.42
CA ASP A 39 4.88 3.61 9.76
C ASP A 39 4.90 2.35 10.63
N TYR A 40 4.04 2.28 11.66
CA TYR A 40 3.88 1.08 12.48
C TYR A 40 3.50 -0.17 11.66
N LEU A 41 2.61 -0.04 10.67
CA LEU A 41 2.24 -1.18 9.82
C LEU A 41 3.42 -1.67 8.95
N ILE A 42 4.31 -0.76 8.54
CA ILE A 42 5.50 -1.07 7.77
C ILE A 42 6.56 -1.71 8.67
N ASP A 43 6.84 -1.10 9.82
CA ASP A 43 7.84 -1.56 10.80
C ASP A 43 7.53 -2.95 11.35
N GLN A 44 6.24 -3.30 11.48
CA GLN A 44 5.79 -4.63 11.91
C GLN A 44 5.62 -5.63 10.75
N GLU A 45 6.07 -5.27 9.55
CA GLU A 45 5.96 -6.08 8.32
C GLU A 45 4.52 -6.50 7.96
N LEU A 46 3.51 -5.77 8.47
CA LEU A 46 2.10 -6.01 8.16
C LEU A 46 1.76 -5.52 6.74
N ILE A 47 2.48 -4.51 6.25
CA ILE A 47 2.47 -4.08 4.86
C ILE A 47 3.91 -4.15 4.34
N GLY A 48 4.19 -5.12 3.47
CA GLY A 48 5.51 -5.27 2.87
C GLY A 48 5.79 -4.29 1.72
N ASP A 49 7.07 -4.00 1.47
CA ASP A 49 7.57 -3.08 0.44
C ASP A 49 6.95 -3.28 -0.95
N ASN A 50 6.73 -4.53 -1.34
CA ASN A 50 6.14 -4.85 -2.63
C ASN A 50 4.68 -4.36 -2.72
N THR A 51 3.92 -4.45 -1.62
CA THR A 51 2.55 -3.92 -1.55
C THR A 51 2.55 -2.40 -1.61
N ILE A 52 3.45 -1.75 -0.87
CA ILE A 52 3.63 -0.29 -0.88
C ILE A 52 3.95 0.19 -2.30
N ARG A 53 4.92 -0.45 -2.95
CA ARG A 53 5.33 -0.12 -4.31
C ARG A 53 4.19 -0.30 -5.32
N GLN A 54 3.45 -1.42 -5.23
CA GLN A 54 2.32 -1.69 -6.12
C GLN A 54 1.21 -0.64 -5.96
N TYR A 55 0.90 -0.28 -4.72
CA TYR A 55 -0.06 0.77 -4.43
C TYR A 55 0.41 2.11 -5.01
N ALA A 56 1.63 2.55 -4.71
CA ALA A 56 2.18 3.82 -5.17
C ALA A 56 2.24 3.93 -6.70
N ILE A 57 2.68 2.87 -7.41
CA ILE A 57 2.68 2.84 -8.88
C ILE A 57 1.26 2.96 -9.43
N SER A 58 0.29 2.27 -8.82
CA SER A 58 -1.09 2.25 -9.32
C SER A 58 -1.79 3.59 -9.13
N GLU A 59 -1.60 4.23 -7.99
CA GLU A 59 -2.21 5.55 -7.72
C GLU A 59 -1.55 6.63 -8.59
N LEU A 60 -0.22 6.65 -8.68
CA LEU A 60 0.45 7.60 -9.57
C LEU A 60 0.12 7.37 -11.04
N PHE A 61 -0.15 6.13 -11.47
CA PHE A 61 -0.64 5.89 -12.82
C PHE A 61 -2.02 6.53 -13.04
N ASN A 62 -2.93 6.41 -12.08
CA ASN A 62 -4.26 6.99 -12.16
C ASN A 62 -4.22 8.52 -12.28
N ASP A 63 -3.26 9.16 -11.61
CA ASP A 63 -3.04 10.61 -11.68
C ASP A 63 -2.38 11.02 -13.01
N LEU A 64 -1.30 10.33 -13.41
CA LEU A 64 -0.49 10.71 -14.58
C LEU A 64 -1.10 10.28 -15.92
N TYR A 65 -1.98 9.28 -15.94
CA TYR A 65 -2.60 8.81 -17.18
C TYR A 65 -3.44 9.89 -17.88
N PRO A 66 -4.36 10.61 -17.21
CA PRO A 66 -5.05 11.74 -17.82
C PRO A 66 -4.11 12.92 -18.13
N GLU A 67 -3.11 13.20 -17.28
CA GLU A 67 -2.13 14.27 -17.54
C GLU A 67 -1.30 14.03 -18.80
N ASN A 68 -0.99 12.77 -19.09
CA ASN A 68 -0.31 12.35 -20.32
C ASN A 68 -1.28 12.10 -21.49
N GLU A 69 -2.45 12.76 -21.51
CA GLU A 69 -3.44 12.65 -22.59
C GLU A 69 -3.87 11.20 -22.87
N PHE A 70 -3.96 10.38 -21.81
CA PHE A 70 -4.29 8.96 -21.89
C PHE A 70 -3.30 8.12 -22.73
N LYS A 71 -2.04 8.56 -22.84
CA LYS A 71 -0.97 7.81 -23.52
C LYS A 71 -0.34 6.80 -22.56
N LYS A 72 -0.89 5.58 -22.55
CA LYS A 72 -0.51 4.51 -21.59
C LYS A 72 0.98 4.20 -21.60
N THR A 73 1.59 4.09 -22.78
CA THR A 73 3.04 3.81 -22.92
C THR A 73 3.89 4.92 -22.31
N GLN A 74 3.55 6.19 -22.59
CA GLN A 74 4.27 7.35 -22.05
C GLN A 74 4.18 7.39 -20.52
N THR A 75 2.99 7.19 -19.96
CA THR A 75 2.81 7.13 -18.50
C THR A 75 3.62 5.99 -17.87
N VAL A 76 3.66 4.82 -18.52
CA VAL A 76 4.43 3.68 -18.02
C VAL A 76 5.93 3.95 -18.06
N GLU A 77 6.46 4.56 -19.12
CA GLU A 77 7.88 4.92 -19.21
C GLU A 77 8.27 5.95 -18.14
N GLN A 78 7.43 6.95 -17.90
CA GLN A 78 7.64 7.94 -16.85
C GLN A 78 7.67 7.30 -15.45
N LEU A 79 6.73 6.40 -15.16
CA LEU A 79 6.70 5.65 -13.90
C LEU A 79 7.90 4.72 -13.77
N ALA A 80 8.31 4.06 -14.84
CA ALA A 80 9.50 3.20 -14.86
C ALA A 80 10.75 3.99 -14.47
N GLY A 81 10.92 5.20 -15.02
CA GLY A 81 11.98 6.12 -14.61
C GLY A 81 11.90 6.52 -13.14
N ARG A 82 10.71 6.93 -12.65
CA ARG A 82 10.51 7.41 -11.27
C ARG A 82 10.79 6.36 -10.21
N PHE A 83 10.47 5.10 -10.48
CA PHE A 83 10.67 3.99 -9.54
C PHE A 83 11.96 3.20 -9.77
N ASN A 84 12.80 3.62 -10.74
CA ASN A 84 13.99 2.88 -11.17
C ASN A 84 13.67 1.41 -11.53
N LEU A 85 12.64 1.22 -12.35
CA LEU A 85 12.14 -0.09 -12.79
C LEU A 85 12.17 -0.20 -14.31
N THR A 86 12.03 -1.41 -14.82
CA THR A 86 11.75 -1.60 -16.25
C THR A 86 10.28 -1.30 -16.55
N PRO A 87 9.94 -0.79 -17.75
CA PRO A 87 8.55 -0.64 -18.18
C PRO A 87 7.73 -1.93 -18.03
N ARG A 88 8.36 -3.09 -18.31
CA ARG A 88 7.74 -4.42 -18.13
C ARG A 88 7.31 -4.68 -16.68
N HIS A 89 8.10 -4.23 -15.70
CA HIS A 89 7.73 -4.37 -14.29
C HIS A 89 6.50 -3.54 -13.96
N VAL A 90 6.46 -2.27 -14.41
CA VAL A 90 5.31 -1.39 -14.21
C VAL A 90 4.05 -1.97 -14.85
N TRP A 91 4.15 -2.48 -16.09
CA TRP A 91 3.04 -3.18 -16.76
C TRP A 91 2.51 -4.37 -15.95
N ASN A 92 3.40 -5.18 -15.37
CA ASN A 92 3.02 -6.32 -14.53
C ASN A 92 2.28 -5.88 -13.27
N VAL A 93 2.66 -4.75 -12.68
CA VAL A 93 1.96 -4.17 -11.52
C VAL A 93 0.55 -3.73 -11.93
N LEU A 94 0.42 -2.95 -13.01
CA LEU A 94 -0.88 -2.42 -13.45
C LEU A 94 -1.85 -3.53 -13.85
N ARG A 95 -1.38 -4.59 -14.51
CA ARG A 95 -2.21 -5.74 -14.92
C ARG A 95 -2.79 -6.53 -13.74
N LYS A 96 -2.16 -6.51 -12.57
CA LYS A 96 -2.68 -7.20 -11.38
C LYS A 96 -3.93 -6.53 -10.79
N LYS A 97 -4.14 -5.23 -11.07
CA LYS A 97 -5.29 -4.45 -10.57
C LYS A 97 -6.55 -4.58 -11.44
N GLU A 98 -6.42 -5.10 -12.67
CA GLU A 98 -7.54 -5.32 -13.62
C GLU A 98 -8.33 -6.62 -13.34
N LYS A 99 -8.10 -7.29 -12.20
CA LYS A 99 -8.81 -8.51 -11.77
C LYS A 99 -9.60 -8.27 -10.49
#